data_AF-B5JFZ9-F1
#
_entry.id   AF-B5JFZ9-F1
#
_cell.length_a   1.000
_cell.length_b   1.000
_cell.length_c   1.000
_cell.angle_alpha   90.00
_cell.angle_beta   90.00
_cell.angle_gamma   90.00
#
_symmetry.space_group_name_H-M   'P 1'
#
loop_
_entity.id
_entity.type
_entity.pdbx_description
1 polymer ?
#
loop_
_entity_poly.entity_id
_entity_poly.type
_entity_poly.pdbx_seq_one_letter_code
_entity_poly.pdbx_strand_id
1 'polypeptide(L)'
;MTPLAEKGERVSFIAFDPKNAAWFRGRDARGVVGYFPVGWFRIDEAGGLAEALRDYDAAELTVAVGEEIELIESFGEWCRVETGQGLGWIPVACCRS
;
A
#
# COMPACT_ATOMS: atom_id res chain seq x y z
N MET A 1 12.53 -4.97 4.52
CA MET A 1 11.30 -5.77 4.35
C MET A 1 10.16 -4.80 4.11
N THR A 2 9.27 -5.09 3.18
CA THR A 2 8.07 -4.29 2.89
C THR A 2 6.90 -4.82 3.71
N PRO A 3 6.03 -3.95 4.25
CA PRO A 3 4.81 -4.36 4.94
C PRO A 3 3.93 -5.28 4.08
N LEU A 4 3.27 -6.24 4.72
CA LEU A 4 2.21 -7.04 4.10
C LEU A 4 1.04 -7.21 5.05
N ALA A 5 -0.11 -7.56 4.51
CA ALA A 5 -1.25 -8.07 5.26
C ALA A 5 -2.04 -9.05 4.40
N GLU A 6 -2.35 -10.23 4.94
CA GLU A 6 -3.29 -11.15 4.30
C GLU A 6 -4.74 -10.76 4.62
N LYS A 7 -5.70 -11.10 3.75
CA LYS A 7 -7.11 -10.86 4.02
C LYS A 7 -7.54 -11.47 5.37
N GLY A 8 -8.12 -10.64 6.23
CA GLY A 8 -8.55 -10.99 7.59
C GLY A 8 -7.47 -10.83 8.65
N GLU A 9 -6.21 -10.58 8.26
CA GLU A 9 -5.12 -10.32 9.20
C GLU A 9 -5.30 -8.94 9.86
N ARG A 10 -4.85 -8.84 11.12
CA ARG A 10 -4.84 -7.58 11.87
C ARG A 10 -3.44 -6.98 11.91
N VAL A 11 -3.35 -5.70 11.56
CA VAL A 11 -2.16 -4.87 11.71
C VAL A 11 -2.38 -3.85 12.82
N SER A 12 -1.31 -3.34 13.42
CA SER A 12 -1.40 -2.21 14.34
C SER A 12 -1.72 -0.94 13.57
N PHE A 13 -2.70 -0.17 14.03
CA PHE A 13 -2.98 1.18 13.54
C PHE A 13 -2.20 2.20 14.39
N ILE A 14 -1.45 3.11 13.76
CA ILE A 14 -0.66 4.15 14.45
C ILE A 14 -1.30 5.52 14.23
N ALA A 15 -1.47 5.93 12.97
CA ALA A 15 -2.10 7.20 12.61
C ALA A 15 -2.41 7.22 11.12
N PHE A 16 -3.41 8.00 10.70
CA PHE A 16 -3.56 8.39 9.30
C PHE A 16 -2.34 9.19 8.82
N ASP A 17 -1.99 9.04 7.54
CA ASP A 17 -0.95 9.85 6.94
C ASP A 17 -1.46 11.30 6.76
N PRO A 18 -0.82 12.31 7.39
CA PRO A 18 -1.24 13.70 7.26
C PRO A 18 -1.06 14.27 5.85
N LYS A 19 -0.24 13.64 5.00
CA LYS A 19 0.00 14.08 3.62
C LYS A 19 -0.92 13.41 2.62
N ASN A 20 -1.37 12.20 2.92
CA ASN A 20 -2.25 11.45 2.03
C ASN A 20 -3.27 10.62 2.84
N ALA A 21 -4.47 11.17 3.02
CA ALA A 21 -5.53 10.55 3.81
C ALA A 21 -6.01 9.19 3.28
N ALA A 22 -5.62 8.79 2.06
CA ALA A 22 -5.85 7.43 1.58
C ALA A 22 -4.99 6.40 2.32
N TRP A 23 -3.95 6.80 3.04
CA TRP A 23 -3.00 5.91 3.71
C TRP A 23 -3.01 6.10 5.22
N PHE A 24 -2.73 5.02 5.95
CA PHE A 24 -2.41 5.07 7.36
C PHE A 24 -1.07 4.39 7.61
N ARG A 25 -0.37 4.85 8.64
CA ARG A 25 0.86 4.21 9.13
C ARG A 25 0.49 3.13 10.13
N GLY A 26 1.09 1.96 9.98
CA GLY A 26 0.82 0.79 10.81
C GLY A 26 2.02 -0.14 10.97
N ARG A 27 1.80 -1.28 11.62
CA ARG A 27 2.78 -2.37 11.76
C ARG A 27 2.13 -3.72 11.49
N ASP A 28 2.72 -4.51 10.61
CA ASP A 28 2.23 -5.87 10.31
C ASP A 28 2.54 -6.89 11.42
N ALA A 29 2.03 -8.11 11.28
CA ALA A 29 2.24 -9.19 12.25
C ALA A 29 3.72 -9.61 12.41
N ARG A 30 4.57 -9.30 11.42
CA ARG A 30 6.01 -9.55 11.44
C ARG A 30 6.79 -8.41 12.11
N GLY A 31 6.10 -7.35 12.52
CA GLY A 31 6.70 -6.18 13.16
C GLY A 31 7.20 -5.11 12.19
N VAL A 32 6.94 -5.26 10.88
CA VAL A 32 7.37 -4.31 9.86
C VAL A 32 6.44 -3.11 9.85
N VAL A 33 7.01 -1.91 9.97
CA VAL A 33 6.26 -0.65 9.99
C VAL A 33 6.23 -0.05 8.59
N GLY A 34 5.07 0.44 8.17
CA GLY A 34 4.93 1.16 6.92
C GLY A 34 3.51 1.66 6.69
N TYR A 35 3.19 1.93 5.42
CA TYR A 35 1.91 2.49 5.02
C TYR A 35 0.96 1.40 4.51
N PHE A 36 -0.32 1.59 4.80
CA PHE A 36 -1.40 0.68 4.43
C PHE A 36 -2.59 1.50 3.89
N PRO A 37 -3.29 1.02 2.86
CA PRO A 37 -4.38 1.78 2.23
C PRO A 37 -5.65 1.73 3.08
N VAL A 38 -6.14 2.89 3.52
CA VAL A 38 -7.32 3.04 4.39
C VAL A 38 -8.54 2.28 3.84
N GLY A 39 -8.80 2.39 2.54
CA GLY A 39 -9.97 1.77 1.90
C GLY A 39 -9.92 0.24 1.86
N TRP A 40 -8.77 -0.38 2.16
CA TRP A 40 -8.60 -1.84 2.13
C TRP A 40 -8.59 -2.44 3.53
N PHE A 41 -8.80 -1.63 4.56
CA PHE A 41 -8.78 -2.06 5.95
C PHE A 41 -10.04 -1.57 6.68
N ARG A 42 -10.53 -2.38 7.60
CA ARG A 42 -11.47 -1.93 8.63
C ARG A 42 -10.68 -1.44 9.82
N ILE A 43 -10.65 -0.13 10.03
CA ILE A 43 -9.84 0.51 11.07
C ILE A 43 -10.66 0.66 12.36
N ASP A 44 -10.09 0.21 13.47
CA ASP A 44 -10.53 0.47 14.84
C ASP A 44 -9.50 1.38 15.51
N GLU A 45 -9.70 2.69 15.36
CA GLU A 45 -8.78 3.71 15.90
C GLU A 45 -8.70 3.66 17.42
N ALA A 46 -9.82 3.41 18.10
CA ALA A 46 -9.88 3.31 19.56
C ALA A 46 -9.12 2.08 20.07
N GLY A 47 -9.22 0.96 19.34
CA GLY A 47 -8.49 -0.27 19.62
C GLY A 47 -7.04 -0.27 19.11
N GLY A 48 -6.64 0.70 18.29
CA GLY A 48 -5.29 0.77 17.71
C GLY A 48 -5.00 -0.36 16.72
N LEU A 49 -6.03 -0.88 16.04
CA LEU A 49 -5.92 -2.02 15.13
C LEU A 49 -6.62 -1.73 13.79
N ALA A 50 -6.20 -2.45 12.75
CA ALA A 50 -6.87 -2.45 11.46
C ALA A 50 -6.90 -3.87 10.88
N GLU A 51 -8.06 -4.32 10.41
CA GLU A 51 -8.22 -5.64 9.78
C GLU A 51 -8.20 -5.51 8.26
N ALA A 52 -7.34 -6.27 7.59
CA ALA A 52 -7.24 -6.29 6.14
C ALA A 52 -8.50 -6.90 5.50
N LEU A 53 -9.12 -6.19 4.57
CA LEU A 53 -10.30 -6.66 3.83
C LEU A 53 -9.92 -7.48 2.58
N ARG A 54 -8.66 -7.38 2.17
CA ARG A 54 -8.02 -8.07 1.04
C ARG A 54 -6.51 -8.19 1.28
N ASP A 55 -5.85 -9.04 0.51
CA ASP A 55 -4.39 -9.16 0.55
C ASP A 55 -3.74 -7.83 0.13
N TYR A 56 -2.67 -7.46 0.81
CA TYR A 56 -1.91 -6.25 0.60
C TYR A 56 -0.41 -6.52 0.76
N ASP A 57 0.38 -5.95 -0.13
CA ASP A 57 1.81 -5.78 0.05
C ASP A 57 2.21 -4.37 -0.39
N ALA A 58 3.17 -3.81 0.32
CA ALA A 58 3.73 -2.49 0.07
C ALA A 58 4.99 -2.57 -0.80
N ALA A 59 5.11 -3.55 -1.70
CA ALA A 59 6.27 -3.62 -2.59
C ALA A 59 6.28 -2.38 -3.50
N GLU A 60 7.32 -1.56 -3.39
CA GLU A 60 7.55 -0.44 -4.31
C GLU A 60 8.38 -0.91 -5.50
N LEU A 61 8.08 -0.37 -6.68
CA LEU A 61 8.88 -0.57 -7.89
C LEU A 61 9.62 0.72 -8.25
N THR A 62 10.77 0.56 -8.90
CA THR A 62 11.45 1.66 -9.58
C THR A 62 11.30 1.42 -11.07
N VAL A 63 10.78 2.41 -11.79
CA VAL A 63 10.60 2.35 -13.25
C VAL A 63 11.38 3.47 -13.92
N ALA A 64 11.93 3.22 -15.10
CA ALA A 64 12.61 4.22 -15.90
C ALA A 64 11.63 4.98 -16.81
N VAL A 65 12.00 6.20 -17.22
CA VAL A 65 11.21 6.95 -18.22
C VAL A 65 11.22 6.18 -19.54
N GLY A 66 10.02 5.91 -20.06
CA GLY A 66 9.84 5.14 -21.29
C GLY A 66 9.82 3.62 -21.10
N GLU A 67 9.92 3.14 -19.86
CA GLU A 67 9.68 1.73 -19.56
C GLU A 67 8.19 1.39 -19.74
N GLU A 68 7.92 0.24 -20.35
CA GLU A 68 6.55 -0.25 -20.50
C GLU A 68 6.04 -0.77 -19.15
N ILE A 69 4.89 -0.25 -18.74
CA ILE A 69 4.21 -0.62 -17.50
C ILE A 69 2.77 -1.03 -17.81
N GLU A 70 2.25 -2.01 -17.08
CA GLU A 70 0.82 -2.33 -17.09
C GLU A 70 0.18 -1.83 -15.79
N LEU A 71 -0.81 -0.94 -15.91
CA LEU A 71 -1.54 -0.43 -14.75
C LEU A 71 -2.55 -1.48 -14.26
N ILE A 72 -2.35 -1.97 -13.03
CA ILE A 72 -3.25 -2.93 -12.39
C ILE A 72 -4.35 -2.21 -11.61
N GLU A 73 -3.98 -1.31 -10.71
CA GLU A 73 -4.94 -0.49 -9.96
C GLU A 73 -4.32 0.84 -9.50
N SER A 74 -5.15 1.80 -9.14
CA SER A 74 -4.69 3.07 -8.53
C SER A 74 -5.43 3.31 -7.23
N PHE A 75 -4.73 3.87 -6.24
CA PHE A 75 -5.28 4.20 -4.93
C PHE A 75 -4.57 5.40 -4.31
N GLY A 76 -5.33 6.48 -4.07
CA GLY A 76 -4.74 7.76 -3.68
C GLY A 76 -3.80 8.30 -4.77
N GLU A 77 -2.57 8.63 -4.40
CA GLU A 77 -1.54 9.16 -5.31
C GLU A 77 -0.57 8.08 -5.80
N TRP A 78 -0.93 6.81 -5.64
CA TRP A 78 -0.12 5.66 -5.99
C TRP A 78 -0.86 4.75 -6.97
N CYS A 79 -0.08 4.09 -7.81
CA CYS A 79 -0.54 3.10 -8.75
C CYS A 79 0.23 1.81 -8.56
N ARG A 80 -0.48 0.69 -8.56
CA ARG A 80 0.11 -0.64 -8.61
C ARG A 80 0.24 -1.03 -10.06
N VAL A 81 1.47 -1.35 -10.47
CA VAL A 81 1.80 -1.67 -11.85
C VAL A 81 2.57 -2.98 -11.92
N GLU A 82 2.45 -3.66 -13.06
CA GLU A 82 3.28 -4.79 -13.43
C GLU A 82 4.30 -4.35 -14.50
N THR A 83 5.51 -4.87 -14.38
CA THR A 83 6.64 -4.63 -15.28
C THR A 83 7.31 -5.97 -15.59
N GLY A 84 8.25 -5.99 -16.53
CA GLY A 84 9.10 -7.17 -16.74
C GLY A 84 9.92 -7.59 -15.51
N GLN A 85 10.00 -6.74 -14.47
CA GLN A 85 10.70 -7.01 -13.21
C GLN A 85 9.78 -7.49 -12.08
N GLY A 86 8.45 -7.41 -12.26
CA GLY A 86 7.45 -7.81 -11.27
C GLY A 86 6.38 -6.76 -11.00
N LEU A 87 5.66 -6.94 -9.89
CA LEU A 87 4.48 -6.16 -9.47
C LEU A 87 4.81 -5.26 -8.26
N GLY A 88 4.33 -4.01 -8.26
CA GLY A 88 4.47 -3.12 -7.12
C GLY A 88 3.97 -1.70 -7.36
N TRP A 89 4.15 -0.84 -6.35
CA TRP A 89 3.61 0.52 -6.30
C TRP A 89 4.60 1.55 -6.83
N ILE A 90 4.10 2.48 -7.64
CA ILE A 90 4.81 3.68 -8.10
C ILE A 90 3.92 4.92 -7.91
N PRO A 91 4.50 6.13 -7.79
CA PRO A 91 3.71 7.36 -7.75
C PRO A 91 2.88 7.53 -9.02
N VAL A 92 1.65 8.05 -8.92
CA VAL A 92 0.76 8.28 -10.07
C VAL A 92 1.37 9.17 -11.15
N ALA A 93 2.32 10.05 -10.77
CA ALA A 93 3.07 10.88 -11.70
C ALA A 93 3.92 10.05 -12.69
N CYS A 94 4.32 8.84 -12.32
CA CYS A 94 5.06 7.91 -13.17
C CYS A 94 4.15 7.10 -14.10
N CYS A 95 2.83 7.06 -13.85
CA CYS A 95 1.87 6.32 -14.68
C CYS A 95 1.33 7.12 -15.87
N ARG A 96 1.69 8.39 -16.00
CA ARG A 96 1.27 9.22 -17.13
C ARG A 96 2.30 9.08 -18.25
N SER A 97 1.94 8.34 -19.29
CA SER A 97 2.62 8.36 -20.59
C SER A 97 2.34 9.63 -21.38
#